data_AF-A0A2N6DJA3-F1
#
_entry.id   AF-A0A2N6DJA3-F1
#
_cell.length_a   1.000
_cell.length_b   1.000
_cell.length_c   1.000
_cell.angle_alpha   90.00
_cell.angle_beta   90.00
_cell.angle_gamma   90.00
#
_symmetry.space_group_name_H-M   'P 1'
#
loop_
_entity.id
_entity.type
_entity.pdbx_description
1 polymer ?
#
loop_
_entity_poly.entity_id
_entity_poly.type
_entity_poly.pdbx_seq_one_letter_code
_entity_poly.pdbx_strand_id
1 'polypeptide(L)'
;MNKKNTSALCGNKTLFKTQINASVVSTNKYNRLHWSKKHKLAKDYGWLVAIAIVQGNIQPVTVPAKIKFTLLKPNKAGVRDHMNLSAVEKIITDWFVKKRVFKDDSPDYIASTELEIKIDPEIKEQVIIYEALEA
;
A
#
# COMPACT_ATOMS: atom_id res chain seq x y z
N MET A 1 -2.07 46.42 -9.71
CA MET A 1 -2.58 45.51 -8.66
C MET A 1 -3.06 44.22 -9.32
N ASN A 2 -2.23 43.17 -9.35
CA ASN A 2 -2.66 41.85 -9.81
C ASN A 2 -2.57 40.89 -8.62
N LYS A 3 -3.75 40.48 -8.15
CA LYS A 3 -3.91 39.52 -7.05
C LYS A 3 -3.29 38.19 -7.47
N LYS A 4 -2.24 37.77 -6.75
CA LYS A 4 -1.74 36.40 -6.81
C LYS A 4 -2.87 35.47 -6.33
N ASN A 5 -3.38 34.63 -7.21
CA ASN A 5 -4.15 33.45 -6.80
C ASN A 5 -3.16 32.44 -6.19
N THR A 6 -2.80 32.66 -4.93
CA THR A 6 -2.27 31.60 -4.08
C THR A 6 -3.41 30.67 -3.71
N SER A 7 -3.73 29.74 -4.62
CA SER A 7 -4.38 28.50 -4.20
C SER A 7 -3.35 27.73 -3.38
N ALA A 8 -3.57 27.68 -2.07
CA ALA A 8 -2.82 26.80 -1.19
C ALA A 8 -3.20 25.36 -1.54
N LEU A 9 -2.48 24.78 -2.51
CA LEU A 9 -2.47 23.34 -2.76
C LEU A 9 -1.66 22.70 -1.62
N CYS A 10 -2.30 22.50 -0.48
CA CYS A 10 -1.79 21.62 0.56
C CYS A 10 -1.90 20.18 0.06
N GLY A 11 -1.03 19.80 -0.86
CA GLY A 11 -0.81 18.40 -1.22
C GLY A 11 0.01 17.78 -0.11
N ASN A 12 -0.48 16.71 0.51
CA ASN A 12 0.30 15.93 1.47
C ASN A 12 1.65 15.57 0.82
N LYS A 13 2.76 15.83 1.51
CA LYS A 13 4.10 15.53 1.01
C LYS A 13 4.30 14.02 0.92
N THR A 14 4.71 13.50 -0.25
CA THR A 14 5.06 12.08 -0.37
C THR A 14 6.33 11.77 0.41
N LEU A 15 6.21 10.87 1.39
CA LEU A 15 7.34 10.36 2.18
C LEU A 15 8.07 9.26 1.39
N PHE A 16 7.31 8.32 0.84
CA PHE A 16 7.81 7.37 -0.15
C PHE A 16 6.67 6.82 -1.00
N LYS A 17 7.04 6.27 -2.15
CA LYS A 17 6.14 5.53 -3.04
C LYS A 17 6.88 4.32 -3.59
N THR A 18 6.24 3.16 -3.56
CA THR A 18 6.85 1.94 -4.07
C THR A 18 5.86 1.01 -4.75
N GLN A 19 6.41 0.16 -5.60
CA GLN A 19 5.67 -0.82 -6.38
C GLN A 19 5.92 -2.22 -5.81
N ILE A 20 4.84 -2.95 -5.56
CA ILE A 20 4.87 -4.33 -5.09
C ILE A 20 4.18 -5.20 -6.16
N ASN A 21 4.99 -5.98 -6.88
CA ASN A 21 4.52 -6.92 -7.90
C ASN A 21 4.00 -8.18 -7.23
N ALA A 22 2.76 -8.13 -6.74
CA ALA A 22 2.13 -9.24 -6.05
C ALA A 22 0.74 -9.52 -6.59
N SER A 23 0.39 -10.81 -6.61
CA SER A 23 -0.98 -11.19 -6.87
C SER A 23 -1.87 -11.03 -5.66
N VAL A 24 -2.98 -10.30 -5.79
CA VAL A 24 -3.90 -10.02 -4.67
C VAL A 24 -4.81 -11.22 -4.40
N VAL A 25 -4.89 -11.62 -3.14
CA VAL A 25 -5.85 -12.61 -2.65
C VAL A 25 -7.02 -11.88 -1.99
N SER A 26 -8.25 -12.27 -2.32
CA SER A 26 -9.43 -11.65 -1.69
C SER A 26 -9.51 -11.96 -0.20
N THR A 27 -10.01 -11.04 0.61
CA THR A 27 -10.21 -11.22 2.06
C THR A 27 -11.00 -12.50 2.40
N ASN A 28 -12.07 -12.80 1.65
CA ASN A 28 -12.83 -14.05 1.84
C ASN A 28 -12.00 -15.30 1.57
N LYS A 29 -11.17 -15.29 0.53
CA LYS A 29 -10.27 -16.41 0.22
C LYS A 29 -9.20 -16.51 1.30
N TYR A 30 -8.62 -15.38 1.71
CA TYR A 30 -7.63 -15.31 2.79
C TYR A 30 -8.17 -15.89 4.09
N ASN A 31 -9.36 -15.47 4.53
CA ASN A 31 -9.95 -15.91 5.80
C ASN A 31 -10.19 -17.42 5.86
N ARG A 32 -10.54 -18.04 4.72
CA ARG A 32 -10.74 -19.49 4.57
C ARG A 32 -9.44 -20.29 4.44
N LEU A 33 -8.28 -19.65 4.30
CA LEU A 33 -7.01 -20.37 4.26
C LEU A 33 -6.68 -20.96 5.64
N HIS A 34 -6.15 -22.17 5.63
CA HIS A 34 -5.49 -22.76 6.78
C HIS A 34 -4.33 -21.87 7.26
N TRP A 35 -4.05 -21.87 8.56
CA TRP A 35 -3.06 -20.98 9.18
C TRP A 35 -1.67 -21.09 8.54
N SER A 36 -1.23 -22.30 8.17
CA SER A 36 0.06 -22.52 7.51
C SER A 36 0.14 -21.86 6.13
N LYS A 37 -0.97 -21.82 5.39
CA LYS A 37 -1.07 -21.13 4.09
C LYS A 37 -1.11 -19.60 4.27
N LYS A 38 -1.78 -19.10 5.31
CA LYS A 38 -1.75 -17.67 5.66
C LYS A 38 -0.33 -17.22 6.00
N HIS A 39 0.39 -17.99 6.81
CA HIS A 39 1.77 -17.70 7.17
C HIS A 39 2.71 -17.72 5.96
N LYS A 40 2.56 -18.71 5.07
CA LYS A 40 3.31 -18.76 3.81
C LYS A 40 3.05 -17.52 2.96
N LEU A 41 1.79 -17.18 2.73
CA LEU A 41 1.40 -16.00 1.95
C LEU A 41 1.97 -14.71 2.55
N ALA A 42 1.85 -14.53 3.87
CA ALA A 42 2.43 -13.38 4.56
C ALA A 42 3.95 -13.31 4.36
N LYS A 43 4.66 -14.44 4.42
CA LYS A 43 6.11 -14.49 4.15
C LYS A 43 6.44 -14.11 2.71
N ASP A 44 5.65 -14.58 1.74
CA ASP A 44 5.84 -14.27 0.32
C ASP A 44 5.69 -12.76 0.08
N TYR A 45 4.66 -12.12 0.64
CA TYR A 45 4.53 -10.65 0.62
C TYR A 45 5.71 -9.95 1.31
N GLY A 46 6.17 -10.48 2.44
CA GLY A 46 7.31 -9.92 3.17
C GLY A 46 8.60 -9.85 2.36
N TRP A 47 8.85 -10.84 1.51
CA TRP A 47 9.96 -10.81 0.57
C TRP A 47 9.81 -9.69 -0.45
N LEU A 48 8.61 -9.51 -1.01
CA LEU A 48 8.35 -8.45 -1.98
C LEU A 48 8.47 -7.06 -1.35
N VAL A 49 7.98 -6.86 -0.13
CA VAL A 49 8.17 -5.61 0.62
C VAL A 49 9.64 -5.34 0.89
N ALA A 50 10.42 -6.36 1.28
CA ALA A 50 11.86 -6.20 1.50
C ALA A 50 12.59 -5.76 0.22
N ILE A 51 12.25 -6.36 -0.93
CA ILE A 51 12.78 -5.97 -2.24
C ILE A 51 12.40 -4.51 -2.55
N ALA A 52 11.13 -4.15 -2.36
CA ALA A 52 10.61 -2.81 -2.61
C ALA A 52 11.28 -1.73 -1.74
N ILE A 53 11.61 -2.05 -0.47
CA ILE A 53 12.36 -1.16 0.43
C ILE A 53 13.77 -0.90 -0.09
N VAL A 54 14.48 -1.96 -0.48
CA VAL A 54 15.86 -1.86 -0.98
C VAL A 54 15.90 -1.11 -2.31
N GLN A 55 15.04 -1.48 -3.26
CA GLN A 55 14.98 -0.85 -4.59
C GLN A 55 14.56 0.63 -4.51
N GLY A 56 13.62 0.95 -3.62
CA GLY A 56 13.16 2.33 -3.40
C GLY A 56 14.05 3.15 -2.48
N ASN A 57 15.12 2.58 -1.93
CA ASN A 57 15.94 3.18 -0.87
C ASN A 57 15.11 3.79 0.27
N ILE A 58 14.04 3.09 0.67
CA ILE A 58 13.02 3.60 1.58
C ILE A 58 13.62 3.74 2.99
N GLN A 59 13.56 4.95 3.52
CA GLN A 59 14.04 5.28 4.86
C GLN A 59 12.92 5.16 5.90
N PRO A 60 13.26 5.00 7.18
CA PRO A 60 12.28 5.08 8.26
C PRO A 60 11.51 6.40 8.25
N VAL A 61 10.20 6.28 8.41
CA VAL A 61 9.26 7.38 8.53
C VAL A 61 9.14 7.77 10.00
N THR A 62 9.41 9.04 10.30
CA THR A 62 9.43 9.60 11.66
C THR A 62 8.22 10.46 12.00
N VAL A 63 7.39 10.75 11.01
CA VAL A 63 6.16 11.56 11.14
C VAL A 63 4.94 10.68 10.85
N PRO A 64 3.76 11.02 11.39
CA PRO A 64 2.54 10.30 11.05
C PRO A 64 2.28 10.31 9.54
N ALA A 65 1.86 9.17 9.00
CA ALA A 65 1.63 8.98 7.57
C ALA A 65 0.18 8.58 7.26
N LYS A 66 -0.34 9.11 6.16
CA LYS A 66 -1.52 8.57 5.47
C LYS A 66 -1.04 7.59 4.41
N ILE A 67 -1.59 6.39 4.42
CA ILE A 67 -1.25 5.34 3.46
C ILE A 67 -2.25 5.36 2.33
N LYS A 68 -1.75 5.48 1.10
CA LYS A 68 -2.53 5.27 -0.11
C LYS A 68 -2.13 3.94 -0.74
N PHE A 69 -3.07 3.01 -0.76
CA PHE A 69 -2.90 1.68 -1.31
C PHE A 69 -3.70 1.57 -2.61
N THR A 70 -3.01 1.54 -3.75
CA THR A 70 -3.66 1.44 -5.07
C THR A 70 -3.38 0.09 -5.71
N LEU A 71 -4.42 -0.66 -6.03
CA LEU A 71 -4.31 -1.83 -6.91
C LEU A 71 -4.52 -1.39 -8.36
N LEU A 72 -3.47 -1.45 -9.17
CA LEU A 72 -3.53 -1.29 -10.62
C LEU A 72 -3.88 -2.64 -11.26
N LYS A 73 -4.85 -2.65 -12.16
CA LYS A 73 -5.23 -3.83 -12.95
C LYS A 73 -5.29 -3.54 -14.45
N PRO A 74 -4.92 -4.51 -15.31
CA PRO A 74 -5.02 -4.38 -16.78
C PRO A 74 -6.47 -4.19 -17.25
N ASN A 75 -7.43 -4.76 -16.52
CA ASN A 75 -8.83 -4.77 -16.91
C ASN A 75 -9.76 -4.92 -15.69
N LYS A 76 -11.06 -4.75 -15.95
CA LYS A 76 -12.12 -4.87 -14.93
C LYS A 76 -12.40 -6.33 -14.50
N ALA A 77 -11.75 -7.33 -15.11
CA ALA A 77 -12.04 -8.73 -14.81
C ALA A 77 -11.65 -9.06 -13.37
N GLY A 78 -12.61 -9.60 -12.60
CA GLY A 78 -12.41 -9.93 -11.19
C GLY A 78 -12.09 -8.71 -10.31
N VAL A 79 -12.48 -7.49 -10.71
CA VAL A 79 -12.58 -6.37 -9.76
C VAL A 79 -13.68 -6.76 -8.77
N ARG A 80 -13.27 -7.18 -7.59
CA ARG A 80 -14.16 -7.41 -6.45
C ARG A 80 -13.96 -6.27 -5.47
N ASP A 81 -15.01 -5.98 -4.69
CA ASP A 81 -15.13 -4.85 -3.75
C ASP A 81 -13.82 -4.49 -3.03
N HIS A 82 -13.63 -3.19 -2.75
CA HIS A 82 -12.49 -2.62 -2.03
C HIS A 82 -12.20 -3.37 -0.71
N MET A 83 -13.22 -3.94 -0.07
CA MET A 83 -13.11 -4.81 1.12
C MET A 83 -12.21 -6.05 0.93
N ASN A 84 -11.93 -6.44 -0.31
CA ASN A 84 -11.05 -7.57 -0.60
C ASN A 84 -9.56 -7.20 -0.59
N LEU A 85 -9.21 -5.91 -0.53
CA LEU A 85 -7.84 -5.43 -0.45
C LEU A 85 -7.31 -5.34 0.98
N SER A 86 -8.20 -5.21 1.97
CA SER A 86 -7.82 -4.97 3.36
C SER A 86 -6.89 -6.03 3.94
N ALA A 87 -7.09 -7.31 3.59
CA ALA A 87 -6.20 -8.38 4.05
C ALA A 87 -4.78 -8.23 3.49
N VAL A 88 -4.64 -7.84 2.21
CA VAL A 88 -3.34 -7.69 1.57
C VAL A 88 -2.65 -6.41 2.01
N GLU A 89 -3.40 -5.31 2.12
CA GLU A 89 -2.91 -4.06 2.70
C GLU A 89 -2.36 -4.30 4.10
N LYS A 90 -3.14 -4.92 4.99
CA LYS A 90 -2.70 -5.22 6.36
C LYS A 90 -1.40 -6.02 6.39
N ILE A 91 -1.28 -7.06 5.58
CA ILE A 91 -0.05 -7.86 5.48
C ILE A 91 1.15 -7.01 5.05
N ILE A 92 0.97 -6.15 4.05
CA ILE A 92 2.05 -5.29 3.54
C ILE A 92 2.46 -4.25 4.59
N THR A 93 1.49 -3.60 5.23
CA THR A 93 1.70 -2.63 6.31
C THR A 93 2.44 -3.25 7.49
N ASP A 94 2.03 -4.45 7.94
CA ASP A 94 2.72 -5.19 9.00
C ASP A 94 4.19 -5.46 8.66
N TRP A 95 4.50 -5.72 7.39
CA TRP A 95 5.88 -5.89 6.96
C TRP A 95 6.69 -4.60 6.93
N PHE A 96 6.09 -3.46 6.56
CA PHE A 96 6.77 -2.17 6.70
C PHE A 96 7.09 -1.84 8.16
N VAL A 97 6.18 -2.13 9.10
CA VAL A 97 6.43 -2.02 10.54
C VAL A 97 7.53 -2.98 10.99
N LYS A 98 7.45 -4.26 10.60
CA LYS A 98 8.47 -5.28 10.94
C LYS A 98 9.86 -4.95 10.38
N LYS A 99 9.92 -4.25 9.25
CA LYS A 99 11.16 -3.74 8.64
C LYS A 99 11.59 -2.37 9.17
N ARG A 100 10.88 -1.84 10.17
CA ARG A 100 11.15 -0.55 10.84
C ARG A 100 11.09 0.64 9.90
N VAL A 101 10.31 0.54 8.82
CA VAL A 101 9.96 1.71 8.02
C VAL A 101 8.95 2.56 8.77
N PHE A 102 7.93 1.94 9.36
CA PHE A 102 7.12 2.57 10.40
C PHE A 102 7.53 2.01 11.76
N LYS A 103 7.38 2.82 12.80
CA LYS A 103 7.66 2.38 14.17
C LYS A 103 6.57 1.43 14.67
N ASP A 104 5.32 1.69 14.32
CA ASP A 104 4.14 0.91 14.69
C ASP A 104 3.00 1.15 13.66
N ASP A 105 1.91 0.38 13.74
CA ASP A 105 0.70 0.54 12.92
C ASP A 105 -0.42 1.32 13.62
N SER A 106 -0.16 1.84 14.82
CA SER A 106 -1.11 2.70 15.55
C SER A 106 -1.38 4.03 14.85
N PRO A 107 -2.51 4.69 15.16
CA PRO A 107 -2.87 5.99 14.58
C PRO A 107 -1.82 7.10 14.73
N ASP A 108 -0.92 6.98 15.71
CA ASP A 108 0.19 7.92 15.95
C ASP A 108 1.25 7.87 14.83
N TYR A 109 1.33 6.77 14.07
CA TYR A 109 2.29 6.60 12.97
C TYR A 109 1.59 6.39 11.62
N ILE A 110 0.42 5.73 11.63
CA ILE A 110 -0.40 5.49 10.45
C ILE A 110 -1.78 6.10 10.71
N ALA A 111 -1.96 7.36 10.33
CA ALA A 111 -3.14 8.15 10.65
C ALA A 111 -4.40 7.66 9.92
N SER A 112 -4.25 7.22 8.67
CA SER A 112 -5.34 6.65 7.88
C SER A 112 -4.81 5.81 6.72
N THR A 113 -5.69 4.95 6.18
CA THR A 113 -5.43 4.15 4.98
C THR A 113 -6.55 4.34 3.97
N GLU A 114 -6.19 4.66 2.73
CA GLU A 114 -7.09 4.77 1.58
C GLU A 114 -6.84 3.62 0.60
N LEU A 115 -7.89 2.88 0.27
CA LEU A 115 -7.83 1.75 -0.67
C LEU A 115 -8.46 2.15 -2.01
N GLU A 116 -7.66 2.14 -3.07
CA GLU A 116 -8.08 2.50 -4.43
C GLU A 116 -7.85 1.33 -5.40
N ILE A 117 -8.78 1.11 -6.33
CA ILE A 117 -8.58 0.21 -7.48
C ILE A 117 -8.60 1.07 -8.74
N LYS A 118 -7.56 0.97 -9.56
CA LYS A 118 -7.47 1.65 -10.85
C LYS A 118 -7.30 0.64 -11.97
N ILE A 119 -7.98 0.92 -13.07
CA ILE A 119 -7.83 0.16 -14.30
C ILE A 119 -6.87 0.91 -15.20
N ASP A 120 -5.79 0.25 -15.58
CA ASP A 120 -4.77 0.78 -16.46
C ASP A 120 -4.53 -0.28 -17.54
N PRO A 121 -5.04 -0.07 -18.77
CA PRO A 121 -4.85 -1.03 -19.86
C PRO A 121 -3.39 -1.19 -20.32
N GLU A 122 -2.48 -0.30 -19.92
CA GLU A 122 -1.08 -0.33 -20.35
C GLU A 122 -0.24 -1.32 -19.53
N ILE A 123 -0.66 -1.63 -18.30
CA ILE A 123 0.01 -2.65 -17.49
C ILE A 123 -0.38 -4.06 -17.95
N LYS A 124 0.58 -4.98 -17.95
CA LYS A 124 0.36 -6.37 -18.35
C LYS A 124 -0.21 -7.24 -17.24
N GLU A 125 0.16 -6.92 -16.00
CA GLU A 125 -0.18 -7.68 -14.81
C GLU A 125 -0.63 -6.75 -13.70
N GLN A 126 -1.34 -7.30 -12.71
CA GLN A 126 -1.76 -6.51 -11.56
C GLN A 126 -0.56 -6.09 -10.72
N VAL A 127 -0.62 -4.85 -10.22
CA VAL A 127 0.47 -4.22 -9.48
C VAL A 127 -0.12 -3.47 -8.28
N ILE A 128 0.54 -3.57 -7.14
CA ILE A 128 0.20 -2.77 -5.96
C ILE A 128 1.13 -1.56 -5.93
N ILE A 129 0.56 -0.38 -5.78
CA ILE A 129 1.28 0.85 -5.47
C ILE A 129 0.99 1.18 -4.01
N TYR A 130 2.05 1.24 -3.21
CA TYR A 130 2.00 1.63 -1.81
C TYR A 130 2.68 2.99 -1.66
N GLU A 131 1.93 3.98 -1.22
CA GLU A 131 2.39 5.35 -1.05
C GLU A 131 2.13 5.82 0.38
N ALA A 132 3.17 6.37 1.02
CA ALA A 132 3.07 7.01 2.31
C ALA A 132 3.16 8.52 2.12
N LEU A 133 2.14 9.23 2.60
CA LEU A 133 2.02 10.67 2.54
C LEU A 133 2.10 11.22 3.96
N GLU A 134 2.72 12.38 4.17
CA GLU A 134 2.71 13.07 5.46
C GLU A 134 1.26 13.44 5.84
N ALA A 135 0.86 13.11 7.08
CA ALA A 135 -0.53 13.21 7.55
C ALA A 135 -0.92 14.61 8.05
#